data_AF-A0A6N9TY95-F1
#
_entry.id   AF-A0A6N9TY95-F1
#
_cell.length_a   1.000
_cell.length_b   1.000
_cell.length_c   1.000
_cell.angle_alpha   90.00
_cell.angle_beta   90.00
_cell.angle_gamma   90.00
#
_symmetry.space_group_name_H-M   'P 1'
#
loop_
_entity.id
_entity.type
_entity.pdbx_description
1 polymer ?
#
loop_
_entity_poly.entity_id
_entity_poly.type
_entity_poly.pdbx_seq_one_letter_code
_entity_poly.pdbx_strand_id
1 'polypeptide(L)'
;MAESPGVYRWPTYFHEAKSSDVLYMQENGLLDLPIGAGVLLGGGERFRVVDTWFSYDDNGVFNIGLHVFLEPVTEEDDRLKQIDPAYFRDVPDA
;
A
#
# COMPACT_ATOMS: atom_id res chain seq x y z
N MET A 1 -25.91 -14.79 17.91
CA MET A 1 -25.28 -13.46 17.80
C MET A 1 -25.32 -13.09 16.33
N ALA A 2 -26.09 -12.06 15.97
CA ALA A 2 -26.13 -11.61 14.57
C ALA A 2 -24.84 -10.85 14.29
N GLU A 3 -24.05 -11.34 13.34
CA GLU A 3 -22.90 -10.62 12.82
C GLU A 3 -23.38 -9.23 12.37
N SER A 4 -22.85 -8.17 12.96
CA SER A 4 -23.01 -6.81 12.43
C SER A 4 -22.77 -6.87 10.93
N PRO A 5 -23.62 -6.25 10.08
CA PRO A 5 -23.51 -6.38 8.63
C PRO A 5 -22.06 -6.12 8.23
N GLY A 6 -21.39 -7.21 7.86
CA GLY A 6 -19.94 -7.28 7.84
C GLY A 6 -19.44 -6.20 6.92
N VAL A 7 -18.56 -5.35 7.44
CA VAL A 7 -17.70 -4.56 6.57
C VAL A 7 -17.03 -5.59 5.67
N TYR A 8 -17.43 -5.67 4.40
CA TYR A 8 -16.82 -6.60 3.45
C TYR A 8 -15.35 -6.23 3.34
N ARG A 9 -14.50 -7.04 3.96
CA ARG A 9 -13.04 -6.91 3.92
C ARG A 9 -12.55 -7.63 2.68
N TRP A 10 -12.36 -6.87 1.62
CA TRP A 10 -11.78 -7.38 0.39
C TRP A 10 -10.26 -7.28 0.47
N PRO A 11 -9.51 -8.22 -0.11
CA PRO A 11 -8.06 -8.14 -0.10
C PRO A 11 -7.59 -6.84 -0.76
N THR A 12 -6.51 -6.27 -0.24
CA THR A 12 -5.82 -5.13 -0.84
C THR A 12 -4.47 -5.58 -1.38
N TYR A 13 -4.25 -5.37 -2.67
CA TYR A 13 -3.05 -5.71 -3.39
C TYR A 13 -2.25 -4.43 -3.67
N PHE A 14 -0.96 -4.44 -3.36
CA PHE A 14 -0.04 -3.36 -3.65
C PHE A 14 0.84 -3.77 -4.82
N HIS A 15 0.82 -2.97 -5.89
CA HIS A 15 1.52 -3.23 -7.14
C HIS A 15 2.61 -2.20 -7.37
N GLU A 16 3.65 -2.59 -8.11
CA GLU A 16 4.52 -1.59 -8.76
C GLU A 16 3.73 -0.88 -9.88
N ALA A 17 3.83 0.44 -9.99
CA ALA A 17 2.91 1.28 -10.77
C ALA A 17 2.69 0.89 -12.24
N LYS A 18 3.66 0.21 -12.86
CA LYS A 18 3.60 -0.20 -14.27
C LYS A 18 3.64 -1.72 -14.45
N SER A 19 3.43 -2.47 -13.38
CA SER A 19 3.39 -3.93 -13.39
C SER A 19 2.10 -4.45 -12.77
N SER A 20 1.68 -5.63 -13.21
CA SER A 20 0.65 -6.42 -12.52
C SER A 20 1.22 -7.16 -11.30
N ASP A 21 2.54 -7.16 -11.12
CA ASP A 21 3.20 -7.86 -10.01
C ASP A 21 2.75 -7.28 -8.66
N VAL A 22 2.45 -8.17 -7.72
CA VAL A 22 2.04 -7.81 -6.36
C VAL A 22 3.27 -7.78 -5.47
N LEU A 23 3.59 -6.60 -4.94
CA LEU A 23 4.65 -6.40 -3.96
C LEU A 23 4.21 -6.88 -2.57
N TYR A 24 2.95 -6.61 -2.21
CA TYR A 24 2.40 -6.96 -0.92
C TYR A 24 0.88 -7.16 -1.02
N MET A 25 0.32 -8.03 -0.18
CA MET A 25 -1.12 -8.26 -0.10
C MET A 25 -1.57 -8.23 1.36
N GLN A 26 -2.67 -7.53 1.62
CA GLN A 26 -3.36 -7.51 2.89
C GLN A 26 -4.72 -8.22 2.77
N GLU A 27 -4.83 -9.41 3.37
CA GLU A 27 -6.01 -10.28 3.24
C GLU A 27 -7.30 -9.65 3.79
N ASN A 28 -7.21 -8.95 4.92
CA ASN A 28 -8.36 -8.36 5.61
C ASN A 28 -8.67 -6.92 5.14
N GLY A 29 -8.35 -6.61 3.89
CA GLY A 29 -8.15 -5.26 3.36
C GLY A 29 -9.27 -4.26 3.67
N LEU A 30 -8.81 -3.05 4.01
CA LEU A 30 -9.66 -1.90 4.35
C LEU A 30 -8.92 -0.54 4.24
N LEU A 31 -7.84 -0.47 3.45
CA LEU A 31 -7.02 0.73 3.37
C LEU A 31 -7.36 1.49 2.08
N ASP A 32 -8.32 2.42 2.15
CA ASP A 32 -8.48 3.41 1.09
C ASP A 32 -7.33 4.42 1.20
N LEU A 33 -6.39 4.32 0.28
CA LEU A 33 -5.24 5.22 0.21
C LEU A 33 -5.46 6.23 -0.93
N PRO A 34 -5.49 7.53 -0.62
CA PRO A 34 -5.60 8.54 -1.65
C PRO A 34 -4.33 8.59 -2.51
N ILE A 35 -4.48 8.99 -3.77
CA ILE A 35 -3.34 9.28 -4.65
C ILE A 35 -2.43 10.32 -3.97
N GLY A 36 -1.12 10.07 -4.02
CA GLY A 36 -0.08 10.84 -3.35
C GLY A 36 0.19 10.41 -1.91
N ALA A 37 -0.61 9.51 -1.32
CA ALA A 37 -0.30 8.95 -0.01
C ALA A 37 1.07 8.26 -0.02
N GLY A 38 1.80 8.39 1.08
CA GLY A 38 3.07 7.68 1.29
C GLY A 38 2.81 6.30 1.88
N VAL A 39 3.46 5.29 1.33
CA VAL A 39 3.38 3.90 1.81
C VAL A 39 4.79 3.43 2.19
N LEU A 40 4.90 2.83 3.37
CA LEU A 40 6.09 2.13 3.85
C LEU A 40 5.81 0.63 3.81
N LEU A 41 6.55 -0.09 2.98
CA LEU A 41 6.47 -1.56 2.93
C LEU A 41 7.52 -2.21 3.85
N GLY A 42 7.29 -3.49 4.17
CA GLY A 42 8.08 -4.29 5.12
C GLY A 42 9.50 -4.56 4.60
N GLY A 43 10.36 -3.57 4.74
CA GLY A 43 11.73 -3.53 4.19
C GLY A 43 12.34 -2.13 4.19
N GLY A 44 11.56 -1.10 4.56
CA GLY A 44 12.01 0.31 4.56
C GLY A 44 11.86 0.99 3.20
N GLU A 45 11.37 0.25 2.21
CA GLU A 45 11.04 0.76 0.88
C GLU A 45 9.85 1.71 0.96
N ARG A 46 9.92 2.79 0.17
CA ARG A 46 9.00 3.91 0.25
C ARG A 46 8.40 4.16 -1.09
N PHE A 47 7.09 4.30 -1.08
CA PHE A 47 6.32 4.49 -2.28
C PHE A 47 5.33 5.63 -2.14
N ARG A 48 4.93 6.18 -3.28
CA ARG A 48 3.75 7.00 -3.43
C ARG A 48 2.68 6.18 -4.11
N VAL A 49 1.46 6.29 -3.59
CA VAL A 49 0.29 5.84 -4.33
C VAL A 49 0.13 6.75 -5.54
N VAL A 50 0.14 6.16 -6.72
CA VAL A 50 -0.12 6.89 -7.96
C VAL A 50 -1.51 6.63 -8.49
N ASP A 51 -2.10 5.48 -8.17
CA ASP A 51 -3.45 5.13 -8.58
C ASP A 51 -4.05 4.05 -7.67
N THR A 52 -5.39 3.98 -7.64
CA THR A 52 -6.15 3.02 -6.85
C THR A 52 -7.37 2.54 -7.65
N TRP A 53 -7.49 1.22 -7.81
CA TRP A 53 -8.56 0.58 -8.60
C TRP A 53 -9.24 -0.51 -7.78
N PHE A 54 -10.55 -0.66 -7.93
CA PHE A 54 -11.27 -1.81 -7.38
C PHE A 54 -11.67 -2.76 -8.50
N SER A 55 -11.28 -4.03 -8.40
CA SER A 55 -11.64 -5.09 -9.33
C SER A 55 -12.76 -5.96 -8.76
N TYR A 56 -13.77 -6.24 -9.58
CA TYR A 56 -14.81 -7.24 -9.31
C TYR A 56 -14.59 -8.54 -10.11
N ASP A 57 -13.51 -8.62 -10.88
CA ASP A 57 -13.25 -9.75 -11.77
C ASP A 57 -12.31 -10.75 -11.11
N ASP A 58 -12.85 -11.89 -10.69
CA ASP A 58 -12.08 -12.97 -10.05
C ASP A 58 -11.20 -13.74 -11.05
N ASN A 59 -11.47 -13.64 -12.35
CA ASN A 59 -10.71 -14.33 -13.40
C ASN A 59 -9.90 -13.38 -14.29
N GLY A 60 -9.87 -12.09 -13.92
CA GLY A 60 -9.12 -11.07 -14.63
C GLY A 60 -7.62 -11.12 -14.33
N VAL A 61 -6.86 -10.27 -15.01
CA VAL A 61 -5.41 -10.06 -14.71
C VAL A 61 -5.20 -9.59 -13.26
N PHE A 62 -6.22 -8.95 -12.69
CA PHE A 62 -6.28 -8.50 -11.31
C PHE A 62 -7.41 -9.24 -10.59
N ASN A 63 -7.08 -9.97 -9.52
CA ASN A 63 -8.04 -10.69 -8.66
C ASN A 63 -9.14 -9.77 -8.12
N ILE A 64 -10.19 -10.32 -7.52
CA ILE A 64 -11.21 -9.50 -6.84
C ILE A 64 -10.61 -8.76 -5.62
N GLY A 65 -10.78 -7.44 -5.56
CA GLY A 65 -10.31 -6.63 -4.44
C GLY A 65 -9.84 -5.23 -4.81
N LEU A 66 -9.17 -4.58 -3.85
CA LEU A 66 -8.58 -3.25 -4.03
C LEU A 66 -7.15 -3.38 -4.52
N HIS A 67 -6.78 -2.62 -5.54
CA HIS A 67 -5.45 -2.59 -6.15
C HIS A 67 -4.87 -1.19 -6.00
N VAL A 68 -3.75 -1.09 -5.30
CA VAL A 68 -3.04 0.17 -5.04
C VAL A 68 -1.73 0.13 -5.82
N PHE A 69 -1.53 1.10 -6.70
CA PHE A 69 -0.35 1.19 -7.55
C PHE A 69 0.66 2.16 -6.96
N LEU A 70 1.90 1.71 -6.86
CA LEU A 70 2.96 2.34 -6.10
C LEU A 70 4.15 2.71 -7.00
N GLU A 71 4.60 3.97 -6.93
CA GLU A 71 5.89 4.39 -7.48
C GLU A 71 6.92 4.60 -6.36
N PRO A 72 8.18 4.16 -6.55
CA PRO A 72 9.24 4.44 -5.58
C PRO A 72 9.41 5.95 -5.35
N VAL A 73 9.55 6.34 -4.09
CA VAL A 73 9.82 7.74 -3.71
C VAL A 73 11.25 8.11 -4.10
N THR A 74 11.39 9.20 -4.86
CA THR A 74 12.68 9.85 -5.15
C THR A 74 13.17 10.63 -3.92
N GLU A 75 14.45 11.00 -3.88
CA GLU A 75 14.99 11.82 -2.77
C GLU A 75 14.28 13.18 -2.62
N GLU A 76 13.80 13.75 -3.72
CA GLU A 76 13.09 15.04 -3.73
C GLU A 76 11.69 14.91 -3.11
N ASP A 77 11.02 13.78 -3.35
CA ASP A 77 9.64 13.50 -2.88
C ASP A 77 9.58 12.89 -1.47
N ASP A 78 10.74 12.63 -0.89
CA ASP A 78 10.95 11.94 0.37
C ASP A 78 10.75 12.85 1.58
N ARG A 79 9.50 13.27 1.76
CA ARG A 79 9.09 14.11 2.89
C ARG A 79 9.38 13.46 4.24
N LEU A 80 9.38 12.13 4.32
CA LEU A 80 9.65 11.44 5.57
C LEU A 80 11.10 11.66 6.02
N LYS A 81 12.08 11.53 5.11
CA LYS A 81 13.48 11.91 5.42
C LYS A 81 13.63 13.40 5.75
N GLN A 82 12.81 14.27 5.19
CA GLN A 82 12.88 15.71 5.47
C GLN A 82 12.31 16.08 6.85
N ILE A 83 11.22 15.43 7.26
CA ILE A 83 10.52 15.71 8.52
C ILE A 83 11.22 15.02 9.69
N ASP A 84 11.60 13.76 9.53
CA ASP A 84 12.31 12.99 10.54
C ASP A 84 13.36 12.07 9.89
N PRO A 85 14.60 12.55 9.69
CA PRO A 85 15.69 11.75 9.15
C PRO A 85 16.06 10.55 10.02
N ALA A 86 15.68 10.56 11.31
CA ALA A 86 16.02 9.51 12.27
C ALA A 86 14.99 8.37 12.32
N TYR A 87 13.87 8.50 11.62
CA TYR A 87 12.77 7.52 11.56
C TYR A 87 13.21 6.09 11.18
N PHE A 88 14.38 5.93 10.54
CA PHE A 88 14.95 4.64 10.12
C PHE A 88 16.08 4.13 11.02
N ARG A 89 16.39 4.82 12.13
CA ARG A 89 17.42 4.36 13.07
C ARG A 89 16.83 3.24 13.92
N ASP A 90 16.89 2.01 13.42
CA ASP A 90 16.86 0.80 14.24
C ASP A 90 18.18 0.69 15.01
N VAL A 91 18.47 1.66 15.89
CA VAL A 91 19.63 1.60 16.77
C VAL A 91 19.10 1.78 18.19
N PRO A 92 19.20 0.77 19.08
CA PRO A 92 18.95 1.01 20.49
C PRO A 92 19.96 2.06 20.96
N ASP A 93 19.46 3.11 21.63
CA ASP A 93 20.31 4.12 22.26
C ASP A 93 21.34 3.41 23.17
N ALA A 94 22.60 3.82 23.02
CA ALA A 94 23.76 3.29 23.72
C ALA A 94 23.76 3.62 25.22
#